data_AF-A0A925UP95-F1
#
_entry.id   AF-A0A925UP95-F1
#
_cell.length_a   1.000
_cell.length_b   1.000
_cell.length_c   1.000
_cell.angle_alpha   90.00
_cell.angle_beta   90.00
_cell.angle_gamma   90.00
#
_symmetry.space_group_name_H-M   'P 1'
#
loop_
_entity.id
_entity.type
_entity.pdbx_description
1 polymer ?
#
loop_
_entity_poly.entity_id
_entity_poly.type
_entity_poly.pdbx_seq_one_letter_code
_entity_poly.pdbx_strand_id
1 'polypeptide(L)'
;MGNDVSFKSKERNIDKCFYMSNTLTTVSISVLALSGSYFAKSIREKEIVMWLSEHDYAVCGLGTYGFEITEIPWVREFVLKIIDGALKKVGWELLDYEPFEEGVFKALNEFKNLILMIESIDVIESEYCEWKGYGDINPILKPPEGFPKCLKHGVYLHFGGCVICNDK
;
A
#
# COMPACT_ATOMS: atom_id res chain seq x y z
N MET A 1 20.30 0.16 1.98
CA MET A 1 19.15 -0.65 2.43
C MET A 1 17.94 -0.21 1.63
N GLY A 2 17.14 -1.15 1.15
CA GLY A 2 15.94 -0.90 0.35
C GLY A 2 14.86 -1.90 0.70
N ASN A 3 13.66 -1.68 0.19
CA ASN A 3 12.48 -2.49 0.49
C ASN A 3 12.12 -3.36 -0.71
N ASP A 4 11.75 -4.61 -0.47
CA ASP A 4 11.32 -5.55 -1.50
C ASP A 4 9.81 -5.76 -1.46
N VAL A 5 9.16 -5.62 -2.61
CA VAL A 5 7.80 -6.13 -2.78
C VAL A 5 7.93 -7.49 -3.43
N SER A 6 7.48 -8.54 -2.73
CA SER A 6 7.66 -9.92 -3.17
C SER A 6 6.35 -10.59 -3.57
N PHE A 7 6.45 -11.56 -4.47
CA PHE A 7 5.44 -12.55 -4.78
C PHE A 7 6.02 -13.95 -4.61
N LYS A 8 5.57 -14.67 -3.59
CA LYS A 8 5.98 -16.05 -3.30
C LYS A 8 4.77 -16.99 -3.31
N SER A 9 4.73 -17.90 -4.27
CA SER A 9 3.73 -18.96 -4.34
C SER A 9 4.41 -20.32 -4.28
N LYS A 10 4.19 -21.04 -3.17
CA LYS A 10 4.74 -22.39 -2.98
C LYS A 10 4.13 -23.38 -3.96
N GLU A 11 2.82 -23.29 -4.18
CA GLU A 11 2.08 -24.23 -5.04
C GLU A 11 2.45 -24.06 -6.51
N ARG A 12 2.71 -22.82 -6.94
CA ARG A 12 3.06 -22.49 -8.33
C ARG A 12 4.56 -22.36 -8.58
N ASN A 13 5.39 -22.57 -7.55
CA ASN A 13 6.84 -22.43 -7.57
C ASN A 13 7.29 -21.06 -8.14
N ILE A 14 6.68 -19.99 -7.63
CA ILE A 14 7.00 -18.61 -7.99
C ILE A 14 7.75 -17.96 -6.83
N ASP A 15 8.89 -17.35 -7.14
CA ASP A 15 9.63 -16.45 -6.26
C ASP A 15 10.10 -15.25 -7.09
N LYS A 16 9.41 -14.13 -6.92
CA LYS A 16 9.69 -12.87 -7.62
C LYS A 16 9.70 -11.73 -6.63
N CYS A 17 10.58 -10.78 -6.83
CA CYS A 17 10.56 -9.52 -6.08
C CYS A 17 11.13 -8.40 -6.93
N PHE A 18 10.81 -7.17 -6.55
CA PHE A 18 11.55 -6.00 -7.01
C PHE A 18 11.89 -5.11 -5.82
N TYR A 19 12.98 -4.37 -5.96
CA TYR A 19 13.53 -3.54 -4.90
C TYR A 19 13.29 -2.06 -5.17
N MET A 20 12.98 -1.33 -4.11
CA MET A 20 12.89 0.13 -4.09
C MET A 20 13.82 0.71 -3.04
N SER A 21 14.34 1.92 -3.27
CA SER A 21 14.93 2.69 -2.18
C SER A 21 13.84 3.09 -1.18
N ASN A 22 14.21 3.43 0.05
CA ASN A 22 13.25 3.91 1.05
C ASN A 22 12.42 5.09 0.51
N THR A 23 13.10 6.10 -0.04
CA THR A 23 12.46 7.27 -0.65
C THR A 23 11.50 6.87 -1.78
N LEU A 24 11.89 5.97 -2.67
CA LEU A 24 11.01 5.52 -3.76
C LEU A 24 9.80 4.74 -3.22
N THR A 25 9.99 3.96 -2.16
CA THR A 25 8.90 3.20 -1.52
C THR A 25 7.89 4.13 -0.89
N THR A 26 8.37 5.10 -0.11
CA THR A 26 7.56 6.16 0.50
C THR A 26 6.70 6.87 -0.56
N VAL A 27 7.33 7.38 -1.63
CA VAL A 27 6.60 8.08 -2.69
C VAL A 27 5.60 7.15 -3.40
N SER A 28 5.96 5.89 -3.64
CA SER A 28 5.08 4.90 -4.28
C SER A 28 3.84 4.60 -3.43
N ILE A 29 3.99 4.48 -2.12
CA ILE A 29 2.88 4.31 -1.18
C ILE A 29 2.00 5.57 -1.17
N SER A 30 2.60 6.76 -1.09
CA SER A 30 1.88 8.04 -1.10
C SER A 30 0.98 8.19 -2.33
N VAL A 31 1.48 7.88 -3.53
CA VAL A 31 0.67 7.97 -4.77
C VAL A 31 -0.40 6.88 -4.87
N LEU A 32 -0.14 5.67 -4.35
CA LEU A 32 -1.14 4.62 -4.25
C LEU A 32 -2.24 4.99 -3.25
N ALA A 33 -1.89 5.59 -2.11
CA ALA A 33 -2.83 6.05 -1.10
C ALA A 33 -3.73 7.16 -1.61
N LEU A 34 -3.20 8.11 -2.41
CA LEU A 34 -3.99 9.14 -3.10
C LEU A 34 -5.01 8.53 -4.06
N SER A 35 -4.51 7.72 -5.00
CA SER A 35 -5.33 7.05 -6.00
C SER A 35 -6.40 6.16 -5.35
N GLY A 36 -6.01 5.36 -4.36
CA GLY A 36 -6.92 4.48 -3.64
C GLY A 36 -7.96 5.24 -2.83
N SER A 37 -7.57 6.31 -2.16
CA SER A 37 -8.51 7.14 -1.39
C SER A 37 -9.51 7.85 -2.30
N TYR A 38 -9.13 8.16 -3.54
CA TYR A 38 -10.04 8.69 -4.56
C TYR A 38 -11.06 7.65 -5.03
N PHE A 39 -10.65 6.39 -5.23
CA PHE A 39 -11.51 5.37 -5.84
C PHE A 39 -12.28 4.46 -4.88
N ALA A 40 -11.85 4.30 -3.63
CA ALA A 40 -12.43 3.36 -2.68
C ALA A 40 -13.87 3.71 -2.31
N LYS A 41 -14.76 2.72 -2.34
CA LYS A 41 -16.17 2.84 -1.98
C LYS A 41 -16.55 1.88 -0.87
N SER A 42 -16.21 0.60 -1.04
CA SER A 42 -16.52 -0.46 -0.08
C SER A 42 -15.59 -0.42 1.14
N ILE A 43 -15.97 -1.10 2.22
CA ILE A 43 -15.14 -1.22 3.43
C ILE A 43 -13.79 -1.87 3.09
N ARG A 44 -13.80 -3.00 2.38
CA ARG A 44 -12.58 -3.73 1.99
C ARG A 44 -11.64 -2.89 1.13
N GLU A 45 -12.18 -2.10 0.19
CA GLU A 45 -11.36 -1.19 -0.62
C GLU A 45 -10.68 -0.11 0.23
N LYS A 46 -11.36 0.44 1.24
CA LYS A 46 -10.76 1.41 2.17
C LYS A 46 -9.70 0.77 3.04
N GLU A 47 -9.95 -0.45 3.49
CA GLU A 47 -8.99 -1.25 4.26
C GLU A 47 -7.72 -1.55 3.46
N ILE A 48 -7.81 -1.87 2.16
CA ILE A 48 -6.62 -2.02 1.29
C ILE A 48 -5.77 -0.75 1.29
N VAL A 49 -6.41 0.43 1.19
CA VAL A 49 -5.68 1.72 1.18
C VAL A 49 -4.99 1.96 2.52
N MET A 50 -5.66 1.64 3.62
CA MET A 50 -5.08 1.77 4.96
C MET A 50 -3.93 0.79 5.16
N TRP A 51 -4.11 -0.49 4.82
CA TRP A 51 -3.06 -1.51 4.87
C TRP A 51 -1.81 -1.09 4.08
N LEU A 52 -1.99 -0.56 2.86
CA LEU A 52 -0.86 -0.01 2.08
C LEU A 52 -0.18 1.14 2.81
N SER A 53 -0.95 2.01 3.46
CA SER A 53 -0.45 3.17 4.19
C SER A 53 0.22 2.80 5.52
N GLU A 54 -0.04 1.63 6.10
CA GLU A 54 0.62 1.15 7.32
C GLU A 54 2.08 0.74 7.07
N HIS A 55 2.49 0.60 5.82
CA HIS A 55 3.88 0.43 5.40
C HIS A 55 4.65 1.77 5.35
N ASP A 56 4.14 2.77 6.09
CA ASP A 56 4.73 4.09 6.25
C ASP A 56 6.04 4.02 7.07
N TYR A 57 7.16 4.12 6.36
CA TYR A 57 8.49 4.07 6.94
C TYR A 57 8.79 5.19 7.94
N ALA A 58 8.15 6.36 7.82
CA ALA A 58 8.36 7.44 8.76
C ALA A 58 7.82 7.11 10.15
N VAL A 59 6.84 6.20 10.24
CA VAL A 59 6.22 5.76 11.49
C VAL A 59 6.82 4.44 12.00
N CYS A 60 7.05 3.46 11.12
CA CYS A 60 7.48 2.11 11.50
C CYS A 60 8.98 1.98 11.87
N GLY A 61 9.81 2.98 11.53
CA GLY A 61 11.24 3.00 11.86
C GLY A 61 12.15 2.24 10.90
N LEU A 62 13.47 2.50 10.98
CA LEU A 62 14.49 1.89 10.12
C LEU A 62 14.72 0.42 10.51
N GLY A 63 14.28 -0.53 9.68
CA GLY A 63 14.65 -1.94 9.84
C GLY A 63 13.61 -2.99 9.43
N THR A 64 12.38 -2.58 9.10
CA THR A 64 11.27 -3.51 8.79
C THR A 64 10.63 -3.14 7.46
N TYR A 65 11.07 -3.86 6.42
CA TYR A 65 10.34 -4.77 5.53
C TYR A 65 9.56 -4.07 4.41
N GLY A 66 9.78 -4.53 3.18
CA GLY A 66 8.73 -4.43 2.18
C GLY A 66 7.62 -5.43 2.51
N PHE A 67 6.81 -5.82 1.54
CA PHE A 67 5.65 -6.66 1.81
C PHE A 67 5.48 -7.74 0.78
N GLU A 68 4.92 -8.86 1.23
CA GLU A 68 4.51 -9.93 0.35
C GLU A 68 3.12 -9.61 -0.19
N ILE A 69 2.96 -9.67 -1.52
CA ILE A 69 1.69 -9.25 -2.11
C ILE A 69 0.55 -10.15 -1.66
N THR A 70 0.79 -11.45 -1.38
CA THR A 70 -0.24 -12.40 -0.93
C THR A 70 -0.91 -12.00 0.39
N GLU A 71 -0.30 -11.12 1.18
CA GLU A 71 -0.81 -10.58 2.45
C GLU A 71 -1.80 -9.42 2.27
N ILE A 72 -1.94 -8.86 1.05
CA ILE A 72 -2.87 -7.77 0.77
C ILE A 72 -4.31 -8.18 1.16
N PRO A 73 -5.14 -7.27 1.71
CA PRO A 73 -6.59 -7.49 1.92
C PRO A 73 -7.38 -7.61 0.60
N TRP A 74 -7.12 -8.64 -0.20
CA TRP A 74 -7.41 -8.71 -1.63
C TRP A 74 -8.79 -8.26 -2.11
N VAL A 75 -8.77 -7.31 -3.05
CA VAL A 75 -9.77 -7.08 -4.11
C VAL A 75 -8.97 -6.76 -5.37
N ARG A 76 -8.67 -7.77 -6.20
CA ARG A 76 -7.66 -7.66 -7.26
C ARG A 76 -7.96 -6.53 -8.26
N GLU A 77 -9.21 -6.40 -8.67
CA GLU A 77 -9.66 -5.36 -9.59
C GLU A 77 -9.43 -3.97 -9.01
N PHE A 78 -9.63 -3.82 -7.69
CA PHE A 78 -9.37 -2.56 -7.01
C PHE A 78 -7.87 -2.25 -6.93
N VAL A 79 -7.04 -3.23 -6.57
CA VAL A 79 -5.57 -3.04 -6.53
C VAL A 79 -5.03 -2.60 -7.90
N LEU A 80 -5.46 -3.26 -8.98
CA LEU A 80 -5.08 -2.86 -10.34
C LEU A 80 -5.58 -1.45 -10.69
N LYS A 81 -6.81 -1.12 -10.29
CA LYS A 81 -7.41 0.20 -10.53
C LYS A 81 -6.64 1.32 -9.82
N ILE A 82 -6.18 1.11 -8.59
CA ILE A 82 -5.43 2.14 -7.87
C ILE A 82 -4.03 2.32 -8.45
N ILE A 83 -3.39 1.25 -8.93
CA ILE A 83 -2.11 1.34 -9.64
C ILE A 83 -2.28 2.13 -10.94
N ASP A 84 -3.32 1.82 -11.72
CA ASP A 84 -3.63 2.55 -12.96
C ASP A 84 -3.95 4.03 -12.71
N GLY A 85 -4.64 4.33 -11.60
CA GLY A 85 -4.88 5.71 -11.18
C GLY A 85 -3.60 6.44 -10.79
N ALA A 86 -2.70 5.78 -10.07
CA ALA A 86 -1.41 6.36 -9.69
C ALA A 86 -0.52 6.62 -10.91
N LEU A 87 -0.50 5.69 -11.89
CA LEU A 87 0.16 5.88 -13.19
C LEU A 87 -0.45 7.05 -13.99
N LYS A 88 -1.74 7.33 -13.82
CA LYS A 88 -2.44 8.50 -14.39
C LYS A 88 -2.35 9.76 -13.52
N LYS A 89 -1.50 9.73 -12.48
CA LYS A 89 -1.26 10.84 -11.55
C LYS A 89 -2.48 11.32 -10.78
N VAL A 90 -3.45 10.44 -10.50
CA VAL A 90 -4.64 10.78 -9.73
C VAL A 90 -4.24 11.25 -8.32
N GLY A 91 -4.57 12.51 -7.99
CA GLY A 91 -4.34 13.10 -6.68
C GLY A 91 -2.93 13.64 -6.45
N TRP A 92 -2.02 13.57 -7.44
CA TRP A 92 -0.62 13.99 -7.28
C TRP A 92 -0.50 15.50 -6.99
N GLU A 93 -1.49 16.30 -7.38
CA GLU A 93 -1.57 17.73 -7.07
C GLU A 93 -1.67 18.03 -5.56
N LEU A 94 -1.93 17.01 -4.73
CA LEU A 94 -1.99 17.12 -3.27
C LEU A 94 -0.64 16.83 -2.60
N LEU A 95 0.39 16.43 -3.34
CA LEU A 95 1.74 16.26 -2.79
C LEU A 95 2.40 17.62 -2.55
N ASP A 96 3.14 17.74 -1.44
CA ASP A 96 3.94 18.94 -1.12
C ASP A 96 5.30 18.96 -1.85
N TYR A 97 5.59 17.96 -2.69
CA TYR A 97 6.84 17.75 -3.40
C TYR A 97 6.58 17.25 -4.82
N GLU A 98 7.57 17.42 -5.69
CA GLU A 98 7.54 16.84 -7.04
C GLU A 98 8.12 15.42 -6.99
N PRO A 99 7.32 14.36 -7.24
CA PRO A 99 7.82 12.99 -7.20
C PRO A 99 8.76 12.70 -8.37
N PHE A 100 9.77 11.85 -8.15
CA PHE A 100 10.62 11.34 -9.24
C PHE A 100 9.83 10.37 -10.15
N GLU A 101 9.18 10.93 -11.16
CA GLU A 101 8.15 10.23 -11.94
C GLU A 101 8.65 8.94 -12.60
N GLU A 102 9.85 8.97 -13.21
CA GLU A 102 10.41 7.81 -13.89
C GLU A 102 10.58 6.62 -12.94
N GLY A 103 11.11 6.89 -11.74
CA GLY A 103 11.27 5.88 -10.70
C GLY A 103 9.93 5.33 -10.20
N VAL A 104 8.97 6.22 -9.93
CA VAL A 104 7.63 5.84 -9.45
C VAL A 104 6.89 5.03 -10.50
N PHE A 105 6.90 5.44 -11.77
CA PHE A 105 6.25 4.70 -12.84
C PHE A 105 6.87 3.34 -13.05
N LYS A 106 8.20 3.22 -12.98
CA LYS A 106 8.87 1.93 -13.01
C LYS A 106 8.40 1.03 -11.87
N ALA A 107 8.43 1.52 -10.64
CA ALA A 107 8.00 0.77 -9.46
C ALA A 107 6.53 0.32 -9.53
N LEU A 108 5.63 1.22 -9.93
CA LEU A 108 4.21 0.90 -10.09
C LEU A 108 3.95 -0.15 -11.18
N ASN A 109 4.72 -0.12 -12.28
CA ASN A 109 4.61 -1.15 -13.32
C ASN A 109 5.15 -2.51 -12.85
N GLU A 110 6.26 -2.54 -12.11
CA GLU A 110 6.75 -3.78 -11.49
C GLU A 110 5.73 -4.35 -10.50
N PHE A 111 5.14 -3.48 -9.66
CA PHE A 111 4.08 -3.88 -8.75
C PHE A 111 2.87 -4.43 -9.51
N LYS A 112 2.42 -3.73 -10.56
CA LYS A 112 1.34 -4.21 -11.44
C LYS A 112 1.63 -5.59 -12.02
N ASN A 113 2.86 -5.82 -12.48
CA ASN A 113 3.27 -7.11 -13.04
C ASN A 113 3.12 -8.23 -12.02
N LEU A 114 3.53 -8.01 -10.76
CA LEU A 114 3.33 -9.00 -9.70
C LEU A 114 1.84 -9.26 -9.41
N ILE A 115 1.01 -8.21 -9.31
CA ILE A 115 -0.44 -8.36 -9.09
C ILE A 115 -1.12 -9.11 -10.24
N LEU A 116 -0.65 -8.92 -11.48
CA LEU A 116 -1.18 -9.62 -12.65
C LEU A 116 -0.90 -11.13 -12.60
N MET A 117 0.20 -11.55 -11.95
CA MET A 117 0.56 -12.97 -11.82
C MET A 117 -0.28 -13.70 -10.77
N ILE A 118 -0.88 -12.99 -9.81
CA ILE A 118 -1.62 -13.62 -8.72
C ILE A 118 -2.92 -14.28 -9.19
N GLU A 119 -3.14 -15.48 -8.67
CA GLU A 119 -4.36 -16.27 -8.83
C GLU A 119 -5.04 -16.44 -7.46
N SER A 120 -6.30 -16.89 -7.47
CA SER A 120 -7.07 -17.06 -6.22
C SER A 120 -6.44 -18.04 -5.23
N ILE A 121 -5.64 -18.99 -5.72
CA ILE A 121 -4.92 -19.97 -4.90
C ILE A 121 -3.76 -19.34 -4.10
N ASP A 122 -3.27 -18.18 -4.53
CA ASP A 122 -2.15 -17.49 -3.88
C ASP A 122 -2.60 -16.58 -2.73
N VAL A 123 -3.91 -16.31 -2.63
CA VAL A 123 -4.49 -15.39 -1.64
C VAL A 123 -4.57 -16.08 -0.27
N ILE A 124 -3.98 -15.45 0.75
CA ILE A 124 -3.96 -15.98 2.12
C ILE A 124 -4.96 -15.20 2.98
N GLU A 125 -6.22 -15.65 3.06
CA GLU A 125 -7.27 -14.93 3.80
C GLU A 125 -7.00 -14.86 5.33
N SER A 126 -6.16 -15.75 5.87
CA SER A 126 -5.74 -15.66 7.28
C SER A 126 -4.92 -14.40 7.56
N GLU A 127 -4.10 -13.93 6.62
CA GLU A 127 -3.31 -12.69 6.77
C GLU A 127 -4.22 -11.47 6.96
N TYR A 128 -5.33 -11.41 6.22
CA TYR A 128 -6.34 -10.37 6.42
C TYR A 128 -6.97 -10.46 7.81
N CYS A 129 -7.33 -11.67 8.26
CA CYS A 129 -7.92 -11.86 9.59
C CYS A 129 -6.95 -11.45 10.71
N GLU A 130 -5.67 -11.83 10.58
CA GLU A 130 -4.61 -11.49 11.52
C GLU A 130 -4.36 -9.99 11.56
N TRP A 131 -4.23 -9.35 10.38
CA TRP A 131 -4.11 -7.90 10.27
C TRP A 131 -5.26 -7.16 10.98
N LYS A 132 -6.51 -7.59 10.75
CA LYS A 132 -7.68 -7.03 11.42
C LYS A 132 -7.63 -7.19 12.94
N GLY A 133 -7.04 -8.28 13.42
CA GLY A 133 -6.92 -8.60 14.85
C GLY A 133 -5.78 -7.87 15.57
N TYR A 134 -4.79 -7.31 14.86
CA TYR A 134 -3.66 -6.64 15.51
C TYR A 134 -4.07 -5.48 16.41
N GLY A 135 -5.08 -4.72 16.01
CA GLY A 135 -5.62 -3.61 16.81
C GLY A 135 -6.26 -4.05 18.13
N ASP A 136 -6.75 -5.30 18.21
CA ASP A 136 -7.33 -5.85 19.44
C ASP A 136 -6.24 -6.30 20.43
N ILE A 137 -5.07 -6.71 19.90
CA ILE A 137 -3.90 -7.10 20.70
C ILE A 137 -3.12 -5.86 21.15
N ASN A 138 -2.94 -4.90 20.24
CA ASN A 138 -2.24 -3.65 20.49
C ASN A 138 -3.11 -2.45 20.04
N PRO A 139 -3.82 -1.79 20.99
CA PRO A 139 -4.71 -0.68 20.68
C PRO A 139 -4.02 0.51 19.97
N ILE A 140 -2.71 0.65 20.07
CA ILE A 140 -1.95 1.71 19.38
C ILE A 140 -1.95 1.47 17.86
N LEU A 141 -1.96 0.21 17.43
CA LEU A 141 -1.98 -0.17 16.02
C LEU A 141 -3.40 -0.27 15.46
N LYS A 142 -4.43 0.02 16.28
CA LYS A 142 -5.82 -0.08 15.84
C LYS A 142 -6.09 1.00 14.79
N PRO A 143 -6.54 0.62 13.58
CA PRO A 143 -6.82 1.61 12.56
C PRO A 143 -8.01 2.52 12.98
N PRO A 144 -8.00 3.82 12.61
CA PRO A 144 -9.03 4.76 13.02
C PRO A 144 -10.45 4.34 12.57
N GLU A 145 -11.40 4.34 13.51
CA GLU A 145 -12.78 3.95 13.23
C GLU A 145 -13.47 4.93 12.27
N GLY A 146 -14.29 4.41 11.35
CA GLY A 146 -15.06 5.22 10.41
C GLY A 146 -14.32 5.68 9.17
N PHE A 147 -13.09 5.22 8.94
CA PHE A 147 -12.27 5.56 7.76
C PHE A 147 -12.08 7.08 7.60
N PRO A 148 -11.61 7.80 8.64
CA PRO A 148 -11.37 9.23 8.53
C PRO A 148 -10.29 9.50 7.49
N LYS A 149 -10.41 10.64 6.82
CA LYS A 149 -9.44 11.11 5.83
C LYS A 149 -8.66 12.31 6.35
N CYS A 150 -7.41 12.42 5.93
CA CYS A 150 -6.61 13.62 6.12
C CYS A 150 -7.31 14.81 5.46
N LEU A 151 -7.51 15.90 6.22
CA LEU A 151 -8.12 17.12 5.70
C LEU A 151 -7.28 17.79 4.60
N LYS A 152 -5.96 17.59 4.63
CA LYS A 152 -5.02 18.19 3.67
C LYS A 152 -4.91 17.35 2.40
N HIS A 153 -4.65 16.06 2.54
CA HIS A 153 -4.30 15.19 1.41
C HIS A 153 -5.45 14.28 0.95
N GLY A 154 -6.59 14.25 1.67
CA GLY A 154 -7.74 13.42 1.30
C GLY A 154 -7.50 11.91 1.38
N VAL A 155 -6.37 11.46 1.94
CA VAL A 155 -6.03 10.04 2.12
C VAL A 155 -6.61 9.48 3.40
N TYR A 156 -6.99 8.20 3.40
CA TYR A 156 -7.41 7.53 4.64
C TYR A 156 -6.28 7.51 5.67
N LEU A 157 -6.63 7.75 6.93
CA LEU A 157 -5.68 7.73 8.03
C LEU A 157 -5.40 6.29 8.47
N HIS A 158 -4.14 5.97 8.72
CA HIS A 158 -3.70 4.77 9.41
C HIS A 158 -3.38 5.08 10.88
N PHE A 159 -2.90 4.10 11.66
CA PHE A 159 -2.61 4.30 13.09
C PHE A 159 -1.57 5.40 13.37
N GLY A 160 -0.64 5.63 12.44
CA GLY A 160 0.34 6.70 12.47
C GLY A 160 -0.11 8.00 11.79
N GLY A 161 -1.39 8.12 11.43
CA GLY A 161 -1.95 9.30 10.80
C GLY A 161 -1.90 9.25 9.27
N CYS A 162 -1.49 10.34 8.65
CA CYS A 162 -1.53 10.51 7.20
C CYS A 162 -0.15 10.20 6.61
N VAL A 163 -0.05 9.18 5.76
CA VAL A 163 1.22 8.75 5.16
C VAL A 163 1.98 9.91 4.50
N ILE A 164 1.28 10.79 3.76
CA ILE A 164 1.92 11.94 3.10
C ILE A 164 2.31 13.05 4.09
N CYS A 165 1.56 13.23 5.18
CA CYS A 165 1.99 14.19 6.20
C CYS A 165 3.28 13.76 6.89
N ASN A 166 3.54 12.45 6.92
CA ASN A 166 4.68 11.83 7.58
C ASN A 166 5.94 11.84 6.70
N ASP A 167 5.83 12.10 5.39
CA ASP A 167 6.94 12.23 4.43
C ASP A 167 7.85 13.47 4.66
N LYS A 168 7.78 14.13 5.83
CA LYS A 168 8.45 15.40 6.14
C LYS A 168 9.75 15.27 6.91
#